data_AF-A0A350TIF3-F1
#
_entry.id   AF-A0A350TIF3-F1
#
_cell.length_a   1.000
_cell.length_b   1.000
_cell.length_c   1.000
_cell.angle_alpha   90.00
_cell.angle_beta   90.00
_cell.angle_gamma   90.00
#
_symmetry.space_group_name_H-M   'P 1'
#
loop_
_entity.id
_entity.type
_entity.pdbx_description
1 polymer ?
#
loop_
_entity_poly.entity_id
_entity_poly.type
_entity_poly.pdbx_seq_one_letter_code
_entity_poly.pdbx_strand_id
1 'polypeptide(L)'
;MQAARAETQPACSDGTGQLPSCGALAFPYVAVQGKDPVRYDDQEALRQGTLFPGLDLPFHKELRSRFPQVDGALLELMALDFAIDELGLYLTTHSDDQQALELYWSYIRLGQEGRKKYQEQCGPLMQTDITPGSYKWLSDPWPWDGKGN
;
A
#
# COMPACT_ATOMS: atom_id res chain seq x y z
N MET A 1 15.22 32.49 -47.65
CA MET A 1 14.58 31.25 -47.16
C MET A 1 15.49 30.64 -46.12
N GLN A 2 15.20 30.82 -44.83
CA GLN A 2 15.89 30.12 -43.75
C GLN A 2 15.07 28.86 -43.40
N ALA A 3 15.71 27.69 -43.51
CA ALA A 3 15.15 26.44 -43.05
C ALA A 3 15.23 26.39 -41.52
N ALA A 4 14.07 26.24 -40.87
CA ALA A 4 14.01 26.00 -39.44
C ALA A 4 14.58 24.60 -39.15
N ARG A 5 15.64 24.56 -38.33
CA ARG A 5 16.17 23.31 -37.78
C ARG A 5 15.12 22.74 -36.82
N ALA A 6 14.69 21.51 -37.05
CA ALA A 6 13.91 20.75 -36.09
C ALA A 6 14.77 20.49 -34.84
N GLU A 7 14.34 21.03 -33.70
CA GLU A 7 14.94 20.75 -32.40
C GLU A 7 14.59 19.31 -32.01
N THR A 8 15.60 18.44 -31.95
CA THR A 8 15.49 17.13 -31.29
C THR A 8 15.16 17.37 -29.81
N GLN A 9 13.96 16.97 -29.39
CA GLN A 9 13.59 16.98 -27.97
C GLN A 9 14.62 16.15 -27.16
N PRO A 10 15.00 16.62 -25.96
CA PRO A 10 15.93 15.88 -25.11
C PRO A 10 15.29 14.54 -24.70
N ALA A 11 16.15 13.54 -24.48
CA ALA A 11 15.78 12.30 -23.82
C ALA A 11 14.96 12.60 -22.55
N CYS A 12 13.90 11.82 -22.30
CA CYS A 12 13.04 11.98 -21.13
C CYS A 12 13.87 12.12 -19.84
N SER A 13 13.49 13.06 -18.96
CA SER A 13 14.12 13.21 -17.64
C SER A 13 13.70 12.10 -16.69
N ASP A 14 14.48 11.89 -15.63
CA ASP A 14 14.15 10.91 -14.57
C ASP A 14 12.69 11.08 -14.08
N GLY A 15 11.94 9.98 -14.06
CA GLY A 15 10.52 9.98 -13.68
C GLY A 15 9.54 10.38 -14.79
N THR A 16 10.01 10.68 -16.00
CA THR A 16 9.15 10.98 -17.16
C THR A 16 9.38 9.97 -18.29
N GLY A 17 8.35 9.67 -19.06
CA GLY A 17 8.43 8.77 -20.20
C GLY A 17 7.25 8.96 -21.14
N GLN A 18 7.45 8.70 -22.42
CA GLN A 18 6.38 8.71 -23.41
C GLN A 18 5.85 7.29 -23.59
N LEU A 19 4.55 7.11 -23.35
CA LEU A 19 3.88 5.87 -23.71
C LEU A 19 3.80 5.76 -25.24
N PRO A 20 4.04 4.58 -25.82
CA PRO A 20 3.88 4.39 -27.25
C PRO A 20 2.42 4.63 -27.66
N SER A 21 2.19 5.17 -28.85
CA SER A 21 0.84 5.45 -29.37
C SER A 21 0.00 4.19 -29.59
N CYS A 22 0.64 3.02 -29.67
CA CYS A 22 0.00 1.71 -29.68
C CYS A 22 0.88 0.67 -28.96
N GLY A 23 0.27 -0.27 -28.24
CA GLY A 23 0.95 -1.34 -27.51
C GLY A 23 -0.04 -2.42 -27.09
N ALA A 24 0.43 -3.66 -26.92
CA ALA A 24 -0.41 -4.74 -26.43
C ALA A 24 -0.84 -4.43 -24.98
N LEU A 25 -2.14 -4.48 -24.69
CA LEU A 25 -2.76 -4.09 -23.40
C LEU A 25 -2.29 -4.91 -22.17
N ALA A 26 -1.37 -5.86 -22.34
CA ALA A 26 -1.06 -6.89 -21.34
C ALA A 26 0.41 -6.91 -20.85
N PHE A 27 1.23 -5.92 -21.19
CA PHE A 27 2.55 -5.80 -20.56
C PHE A 27 2.54 -4.67 -19.53
N PRO A 28 2.73 -4.96 -18.23
CA PRO A 28 2.98 -3.90 -17.25
C PRO A 28 4.23 -3.15 -17.70
N TYR A 29 4.10 -1.84 -17.91
CA TYR A 29 5.24 -1.01 -18.25
C TYR A 29 6.14 -0.92 -17.02
N VAL A 30 7.23 -1.68 -17.02
CA VAL A 30 8.29 -1.56 -16.02
C VAL A 30 9.12 -0.35 -16.43
N ALA A 31 9.15 0.68 -15.59
CA ALA A 31 10.06 1.80 -15.80
C ALA A 31 11.50 1.27 -15.83
N VAL A 32 12.09 1.24 -17.03
CA VAL A 32 13.47 0.79 -17.21
C VAL A 32 14.38 1.82 -16.57
N GLN A 33 15.16 1.39 -15.58
CA GLN A 33 16.18 2.25 -15.00
C GLN A 33 17.24 2.56 -16.06
N GLY A 34 17.69 3.82 -16.11
CA GLY A 34 18.76 4.25 -17.02
C GLY A 34 20.03 3.42 -16.82
N LYS A 35 21.01 3.58 -17.71
CA LYS A 35 22.26 2.78 -17.68
C LYS A 35 23.07 2.98 -16.38
N ASP A 36 22.79 4.06 -15.64
CA ASP A 36 23.30 4.31 -14.29
C ASP A 36 22.31 5.19 -13.51
N PRO A 37 21.28 4.59 -12.86
CA PRO A 37 20.31 5.36 -12.10
C PRO A 37 20.95 5.95 -10.84
N VAL A 38 20.45 7.10 -10.38
CA VAL A 38 20.82 7.64 -9.07
C VAL A 38 20.46 6.59 -8.00
N ARG A 39 21.43 6.27 -7.13
CA ARG A 39 21.27 5.34 -6.01
C ARG A 39 21.51 6.10 -4.71
N TYR A 40 20.82 5.68 -3.66
CA TYR A 40 21.25 6.03 -2.32
C TYR A 40 22.62 5.42 -2.04
N ASP A 41 23.37 6.01 -1.11
CA ASP A 41 24.52 5.31 -0.53
C ASP A 41 24.05 4.05 0.22
N ASP A 42 24.95 3.10 0.46
CA ASP A 42 24.60 1.79 1.02
C ASP A 42 23.90 1.89 2.39
N GLN A 43 24.27 2.86 3.23
CA GLN A 43 23.65 3.02 4.55
C GLN A 43 22.25 3.63 4.44
N GLU A 44 22.09 4.62 3.58
CA GLU A 44 20.80 5.25 3.33
C GLU A 44 19.83 4.30 2.60
N ALA A 45 20.33 3.50 1.66
CA ALA A 45 19.54 2.48 0.97
C ALA A 45 18.97 1.43 1.94
N LEU A 46 19.78 0.97 2.90
CA LEU A 46 19.34 0.06 3.96
C LEU A 46 18.27 0.72 4.85
N ARG A 47 18.39 2.02 5.12
CA ARG A 47 17.43 2.77 5.94
C ARG A 47 16.09 2.96 5.22
N GLN A 48 16.11 3.29 3.93
CA GLN A 48 14.90 3.51 3.13
C GLN A 48 14.26 2.20 2.65
N GLY A 49 15.00 1.09 2.66
CA GLY A 49 14.50 -0.19 2.16
C GLY A 49 14.43 -0.26 0.62
N THR A 50 15.01 0.71 -0.08
CA THR A 50 15.17 0.73 -1.53
C THR A 50 16.52 1.34 -1.89
N LEU A 51 17.16 0.83 -2.94
CA LEU A 51 18.41 1.39 -3.46
C LEU A 51 18.19 2.66 -4.29
N PHE A 52 16.96 2.87 -4.78
CA PHE A 52 16.66 3.87 -5.78
C PHE A 52 15.72 4.93 -5.21
N PRO A 53 16.14 6.22 -5.16
CA PRO A 53 15.30 7.30 -4.65
C PRO A 53 13.97 7.44 -5.41
N GLY A 54 13.95 7.16 -6.72
CA GLY A 54 12.73 7.18 -7.51
C GLY A 54 11.72 6.07 -7.17
N LEU A 55 12.15 5.06 -6.40
CA LEU A 55 11.32 3.99 -5.85
C LEU A 55 11.10 4.13 -4.33
N ASP A 56 11.65 5.18 -3.71
CA ASP A 56 11.37 5.57 -2.32
C ASP A 56 10.00 6.26 -2.28
N LEU A 57 8.99 5.46 -2.53
CA LEU A 57 7.62 5.90 -2.58
C LEU A 57 7.13 6.03 -1.13
N PRO A 58 6.67 7.21 -0.69
CA PRO A 58 6.04 7.34 0.60
C PRO A 58 4.65 6.71 0.50
N PHE A 59 4.58 5.37 0.58
CA PHE A 59 3.37 4.58 0.37
C PHE A 59 2.18 5.16 1.14
N HIS A 60 2.39 5.52 2.40
CA HIS A 60 1.36 6.14 3.25
C HIS A 60 0.94 7.54 2.79
N LYS A 61 1.86 8.36 2.27
CA LYS A 61 1.56 9.70 1.75
C LYS A 61 0.82 9.62 0.42
N GLU A 62 1.23 8.70 -0.44
CA GLU A 62 0.60 8.46 -1.75
C GLU A 62 -0.79 7.85 -1.59
N LEU A 63 -0.97 6.88 -0.67
CA LEU A 63 -2.28 6.34 -0.34
C LEU A 63 -3.23 7.43 0.16
N ARG A 64 -2.78 8.30 1.08
CA ARG A 64 -3.59 9.43 1.56
C ARG A 64 -3.90 10.43 0.45
N SER A 65 -2.99 10.64 -0.50
CA SER A 65 -3.21 11.55 -1.62
C SER A 65 -4.20 10.98 -2.65
N ARG A 66 -4.09 9.69 -2.97
CA ARG A 66 -4.94 9.02 -3.98
C ARG A 66 -6.30 8.63 -3.45
N PHE A 67 -6.36 8.25 -2.18
CA PHE A 67 -7.57 7.80 -1.51
C PHE A 67 -7.86 8.68 -0.28
N PRO A 68 -8.10 10.00 -0.47
CA PRO A 68 -8.27 10.95 0.64
C PRO A 68 -9.54 10.71 1.49
N GLN A 69 -10.40 9.81 1.04
CA GLN A 69 -11.70 9.51 1.67
C GLN A 69 -11.66 8.25 2.54
N VAL A 70 -10.55 7.50 2.53
CA VAL A 70 -10.44 6.27 3.31
C VAL A 70 -10.02 6.61 4.73
N ASP A 71 -10.78 6.11 5.70
CA ASP A 71 -10.54 6.29 7.12
C ASP A 71 -9.13 5.76 7.50
N GLY A 72 -8.35 6.57 8.20
CA GLY A 72 -7.00 6.21 8.65
C GLY A 72 -6.99 4.98 9.56
N ALA A 73 -7.99 4.83 10.44
CA ALA A 73 -8.10 3.66 11.30
C ALA A 73 -8.42 2.39 10.50
N LEU A 74 -9.23 2.50 9.43
CA LEU A 74 -9.49 1.39 8.52
C LEU A 74 -8.23 0.99 7.75
N LEU A 75 -7.45 1.96 7.27
CA LEU A 75 -6.16 1.68 6.60
C LEU A 75 -5.17 0.98 7.53
N GLU A 76 -5.08 1.41 8.79
CA GLU A 76 -4.22 0.77 9.78
C GLU A 76 -4.67 -0.67 10.06
N LEU A 77 -5.98 -0.92 10.15
CA LEU A 77 -6.51 -2.28 10.29
C LEU A 77 -6.21 -3.17 9.09
N MET A 78 -6.38 -2.65 7.86
CA MET A 78 -6.03 -3.39 6.65
C MET A 78 -4.54 -3.73 6.59
N ALA A 79 -3.68 -2.79 7.00
CA ALA A 79 -2.24 -3.01 7.07
C ALA A 79 -1.86 -4.07 8.11
N LEU A 80 -2.52 -4.08 9.26
CA LEU A 80 -2.34 -5.10 10.29
C LEU A 80 -2.82 -6.47 9.80
N ASP A 81 -4.00 -6.56 9.19
CA ASP A 81 -4.54 -7.81 8.63
C ASP A 81 -3.55 -8.40 7.60
N PHE A 82 -3.02 -7.58 6.69
CA PHE A 82 -1.99 -7.99 5.73
C PHE A 82 -0.71 -8.52 6.43
N ALA A 83 -0.18 -7.77 7.39
CA ALA A 83 1.04 -8.16 8.08
C ALA A 83 0.88 -9.45 8.89
N ILE A 84 -0.30 -9.67 9.48
CA ILE A 84 -0.65 -10.92 10.18
C ILE A 84 -0.64 -12.09 9.20
N ASP A 85 -1.31 -11.97 8.04
CA ASP A 85 -1.36 -13.04 7.04
C ASP A 85 0.04 -13.40 6.51
N GLU A 86 0.86 -12.39 6.17
CA GLU A 86 2.22 -12.60 5.66
C GLU A 86 3.15 -13.22 6.72
N LEU A 87 3.11 -12.75 7.97
CA LEU A 87 3.90 -13.35 9.05
C LEU A 87 3.45 -14.78 9.36
N GLY A 88 2.14 -15.03 9.34
CA GLY A 88 1.58 -16.38 9.47
C GLY A 88 2.10 -17.31 8.39
N LEU A 89 2.08 -16.86 7.12
CA LEU A 89 2.62 -17.60 5.99
C LEU A 89 4.13 -17.85 6.14
N TYR A 90 4.91 -16.84 6.51
CA TYR A 90 6.35 -16.98 6.74
C TYR A 90 6.67 -18.05 7.80
N LEU A 91 5.96 -18.01 8.94
CA LEU A 91 6.15 -18.95 10.05
C LEU A 91 5.82 -20.41 9.69
N THR A 92 5.03 -20.66 8.65
CA THR A 92 4.78 -22.03 8.16
C THR A 92 6.05 -22.74 7.68
N THR A 93 7.06 -21.97 7.26
CA THR A 93 8.35 -22.50 6.78
C THR A 93 9.51 -22.19 7.73
N HIS A 94 9.32 -21.25 8.68
CA HIS A 94 10.33 -20.79 9.63
C HIS A 94 9.82 -20.87 11.07
N SER A 95 9.36 -22.04 11.50
CA SER A 95 8.68 -22.22 12.81
C SER A 95 9.54 -21.87 14.03
N ASP A 96 10.86 -21.91 13.89
CA ASP A 96 11.80 -21.70 15.01
C ASP A 96 12.20 -20.22 15.18
N ASP A 97 11.76 -19.34 14.28
CA ASP A 97 12.02 -17.90 14.34
C ASP A 97 11.16 -17.23 15.43
N GLN A 98 11.72 -17.16 16.63
CA GLN A 98 11.04 -16.59 17.81
C GLN A 98 10.72 -15.10 17.65
N GLN A 99 11.55 -14.34 16.92
CA GLN A 99 11.31 -12.91 16.74
C GLN A 99 10.10 -12.67 15.83
N ALA A 100 10.00 -13.42 14.73
CA ALA A 100 8.83 -13.36 13.85
C ALA A 100 7.56 -13.83 14.58
N LEU A 101 7.67 -14.85 15.44
CA LEU A 101 6.55 -15.35 16.23
C LEU A 101 6.05 -14.32 17.26
N GLU A 102 6.94 -13.66 17.99
CA GLU A 102 6.59 -12.58 18.92
C GLU A 102 5.91 -11.41 18.20
N LEU A 103 6.43 -11.02 17.03
CA LEU A 103 5.85 -9.96 16.21
C LEU A 103 4.45 -10.33 15.74
N TYR A 104 4.26 -11.55 15.22
CA TYR A 104 2.96 -12.09 14.81
C TYR A 104 1.92 -12.00 15.94
N TRP A 105 2.26 -12.45 17.15
CA TRP A 105 1.36 -12.33 18.30
C TRP A 105 1.08 -10.89 18.71
N SER A 106 2.07 -10.01 18.61
CA SER A 106 1.88 -8.58 18.91
C SER A 106 0.89 -7.93 17.95
N TYR A 107 0.98 -8.26 16.65
CA TYR A 107 0.10 -7.71 15.62
C TYR A 107 -1.30 -8.27 15.71
N ILE A 108 -1.48 -9.56 16.04
CA ILE A 108 -2.80 -10.12 16.32
C ILE A 108 -3.49 -9.35 17.46
N ARG A 109 -2.78 -9.08 18.56
CA ARG A 109 -3.36 -8.33 19.69
C ARG A 109 -3.75 -6.91 19.29
N LEU A 110 -2.87 -6.23 18.56
CA LEU A 110 -3.11 -4.86 18.10
C LEU A 110 -4.28 -4.81 17.09
N GLY A 111 -4.35 -5.76 16.16
CA GLY A 111 -5.44 -5.90 15.19
C GLY A 111 -6.77 -6.19 15.86
N GLN A 112 -6.81 -7.05 16.87
CA GLN A 112 -8.02 -7.32 17.66
C GLN A 112 -8.50 -6.07 18.42
N GLU A 113 -7.58 -5.32 19.04
CA GLU A 113 -7.90 -4.09 19.75
C GLU A 113 -8.43 -3.02 18.79
N GLY A 114 -7.74 -2.80 17.67
CA GLY A 114 -8.17 -1.84 16.65
C GLY A 114 -9.53 -2.21 16.06
N ARG A 115 -9.74 -3.50 15.74
CA ARG A 115 -10.99 -4.00 15.16
C ARG A 115 -12.16 -3.73 16.10
N LYS A 116 -11.98 -4.01 17.39
CA LYS A 116 -12.99 -3.73 18.42
C LYS A 116 -13.33 -2.23 18.47
N LYS A 117 -12.31 -1.36 18.57
CA LYS A 117 -12.52 0.10 18.63
C LYS A 117 -13.22 0.63 17.37
N TYR A 118 -12.85 0.11 16.21
CA TYR A 118 -13.44 0.52 14.94
C TYR A 118 -14.89 0.04 14.81
N GLN A 119 -15.19 -1.20 15.20
CA GLN A 119 -16.56 -1.73 15.20
C GLN A 119 -17.50 -0.99 16.16
N GLU A 120 -16.99 -0.52 17.30
CA GLU A 120 -17.76 0.31 18.25
C GLU A 120 -18.24 1.62 17.61
N GLN A 121 -17.49 2.17 16.64
CA GLN A 121 -17.79 3.44 15.98
C GLN A 121 -18.53 3.24 14.66
N CYS A 122 -18.12 2.25 13.86
CA CYS A 122 -18.54 2.12 12.47
C CYS A 122 -19.54 0.98 12.22
N GLY A 123 -19.76 0.10 13.20
CA GLY A 123 -20.60 -1.09 13.04
C GLY A 123 -19.81 -2.35 12.63
N PRO A 124 -20.50 -3.45 12.27
CA PRO A 124 -19.85 -4.72 11.98
C PRO A 124 -18.92 -4.62 10.75
N LEU A 125 -17.73 -5.21 10.86
CA LEU A 125 -16.73 -5.30 9.78
C LEU A 125 -16.81 -6.64 9.03
N MET A 126 -17.39 -7.66 9.65
CA MET A 126 -17.57 -8.99 9.09
C MET A 126 -19.04 -9.40 9.17
N GLN A 127 -19.49 -10.15 8.16
CA GLN A 127 -20.85 -10.74 8.15
C GLN A 127 -21.13 -11.61 9.40
N THR A 128 -20.06 -12.19 9.96
CA THR A 128 -20.11 -13.06 11.14
C THR A 128 -20.10 -12.29 12.47
N ASP A 129 -20.00 -10.96 12.45
CA ASP A 129 -20.03 -10.16 13.68
C ASP A 129 -21.41 -10.24 14.35
N ILE A 130 -21.40 -10.61 15.63
CA ILE A 130 -22.63 -10.75 16.41
C ILE A 130 -23.17 -9.36 16.72
N THR A 131 -24.38 -9.10 16.23
CA THR A 131 -25.09 -7.82 16.41
C THR A 131 -26.41 -8.08 17.14
N PRO A 132 -26.44 -8.05 18.48
CA PRO A 132 -27.66 -8.35 19.23
C PRO A 132 -28.77 -7.33 18.91
N GLY A 133 -29.99 -7.82 18.67
CA GLY A 133 -31.17 -6.99 18.44
C GLY A 133 -31.46 -6.64 16.98
N SER A 134 -30.48 -6.73 16.06
CA SER A 134 -30.71 -6.59 14.62
C SER A 134 -29.51 -7.08 13.81
N TYR A 135 -29.74 -7.54 12.57
CA TYR A 135 -28.67 -7.93 11.66
C TYR A 135 -28.06 -6.69 10.99
N LYS A 136 -27.20 -5.98 11.73
CA LYS A 136 -26.65 -4.67 11.31
C LYS A 136 -25.73 -4.74 10.09
N TRP A 137 -25.28 -5.93 9.68
CA TRP A 137 -24.49 -6.12 8.46
C TRP A 137 -25.21 -5.62 7.19
N LEU A 138 -26.55 -5.63 7.17
CA LEU A 138 -27.32 -5.10 6.03
C LEU A 138 -27.72 -3.63 6.19
N SER A 139 -27.23 -2.94 7.23
CA SER A 139 -27.56 -1.55 7.49
C SER A 139 -26.47 -0.63 6.93
N ASP A 140 -26.84 0.25 6.01
CA ASP A 140 -25.97 1.32 5.53
C ASP A 140 -25.80 2.42 6.60
N PRO A 141 -24.73 3.22 6.55
CA PRO A 141 -23.52 3.10 5.73
C PRO A 141 -22.56 2.02 6.24
N TRP A 142 -21.84 1.40 5.31
CA TRP A 142 -20.80 0.42 5.63
C TRP A 142 -19.52 1.12 6.09
N PRO A 143 -18.65 0.43 6.84
CA PRO A 143 -17.43 1.03 7.34
C PRO A 143 -16.48 1.57 6.24
N TRP A 144 -16.59 1.06 5.02
CA TRP A 144 -15.84 1.52 3.85
C TRP A 144 -16.54 2.60 2.99
N ASP A 145 -17.78 2.99 3.32
CA ASP A 145 -18.55 3.99 2.54
C ASP A 145 -18.19 5.44 2.87
N GLY A 146 -17.18 5.68 3.71
CA GLY A 146 -16.62 7.01 4.00
C GLY A 146 -17.54 7.97 4.78
N LYS A 147 -18.77 7.55 5.10
CA LYS A 147 -19.66 8.24 6.03
C LYS A 147 -19.77 7.40 7.29
N GLY A 148 -19.00 7.76 8.32
CA GLY A 148 -19.21 7.22 9.66
C GLY A 148 -20.66 7.44 10.10
N ASN A 149 -21.19 6.50 10.88
CA ASN A 149 -22.50 6.57 11.52
C ASN A 149 -22.54 7.63 12.63
#